data_AF-A0A1F1EY88-F1
#
_entry.id   AF-A0A1F1EY88-F1
#
_cell.length_a   1.000
_cell.length_b   1.000
_cell.length_c   1.000
_cell.angle_alpha   90.00
_cell.angle_beta   90.00
_cell.angle_gamma   90.00
#
_symmetry.space_group_name_H-M   'P 1'
#
loop_
_entity.id
_entity.type
_entity.pdbx_description
1 polymer ?
#
loop_
_entity_poly.entity_id
_entity_poly.type
_entity_poly.pdbx_seq_one_letter_code
_entity_poly.pdbx_strand_id
1 'polypeptide(L)'
;DSGLCFLEVKTNGSREATVKDRFKYDPDDADRITPDGHLFVIERLVESGTCTPDEARTIADALVPVMDSTYSRTTLHLPHDEARATFDTQLTWDLFGPDGKRLERGVSVGHLNVVETKNPSTASPTDRLLWHQGHRPARISKYATGMALLHGKLPTNRWNRTIKRDLGRYWRQVQSRQLAA
;
A
#
# COMPACT_ATOMS: atom_id res chain seq x y z
N ASP A 1 -9.00 11.20 15.83
CA ASP A 1 -8.14 10.03 15.58
C ASP A 1 -8.63 8.87 16.43
N SER A 2 -8.52 7.63 15.95
CA SER A 2 -8.88 6.41 16.69
C SER A 2 -7.81 5.98 17.69
N GLY A 3 -6.60 6.55 17.61
CA GLY A 3 -5.48 6.23 18.51
C GLY A 3 -4.92 4.81 18.31
N LEU A 4 -5.27 4.14 17.22
CA LEU A 4 -4.82 2.79 16.91
C LEU A 4 -3.56 2.83 16.05
N CYS A 5 -2.52 2.11 16.45
CA CYS A 5 -1.29 1.92 15.68
C CYS A 5 -0.98 0.43 15.58
N PHE A 6 -0.51 0.00 14.39
CA PHE A 6 -0.16 -1.39 14.12
C PHE A 6 1.06 -1.45 13.21
N LEU A 7 1.98 -2.37 13.53
CA LEU A 7 2.96 -2.88 12.59
C LEU A 7 2.31 -4.01 11.78
N GLU A 8 2.25 -3.86 10.46
CA GLU A 8 1.64 -4.85 9.56
C GLU A 8 2.68 -5.49 8.63
N VAL A 9 2.67 -6.83 8.55
CA VAL A 9 3.50 -7.59 7.60
C VAL A 9 2.59 -8.28 6.60
N LYS A 10 2.91 -8.18 5.31
CA LYS A 10 2.17 -8.81 4.22
C LYS A 10 3.06 -9.78 3.48
N THR A 11 2.68 -11.05 3.49
CA THR A 11 3.41 -12.13 2.81
C THR A 11 2.50 -12.82 1.79
N ASN A 12 3.11 -13.57 0.87
CA ASN A 12 2.34 -14.42 -0.03
C ASN A 12 1.94 -15.68 0.73
N GLY A 13 0.64 -15.94 0.80
CA GLY A 13 0.08 -17.18 1.30
C GLY A 13 -0.12 -18.22 0.20
N SER A 14 -0.78 -19.32 0.56
CA SER A 14 -1.17 -20.35 -0.40
C SER A 14 -2.12 -19.81 -1.48
N ARG A 15 -2.00 -20.34 -2.71
CA ARG A 15 -2.89 -20.03 -3.85
C ARG A 15 -3.06 -18.53 -4.17
N GLU A 16 -1.96 -17.77 -4.13
CA GLU A 16 -1.92 -16.33 -4.42
C GLU A 16 -2.68 -15.42 -3.44
N ALA A 17 -3.17 -15.96 -2.31
CA ALA A 17 -3.79 -15.15 -1.28
C ALA A 17 -2.73 -14.36 -0.50
N THR A 18 -2.88 -13.04 -0.35
CA THR A 18 -2.02 -12.26 0.55
C THR A 18 -2.44 -12.50 1.99
N VAL A 19 -1.50 -12.93 2.85
CA VAL A 19 -1.70 -12.98 4.30
C VAL A 19 -1.24 -11.64 4.88
N LYS A 20 -2.02 -11.10 5.81
CA LYS A 20 -1.71 -9.84 6.49
C LYS A 20 -1.81 -10.04 7.99
N ASP A 21 -0.67 -10.08 8.63
CA ASP A 21 -0.56 -10.15 10.08
C ASP A 21 -0.29 -8.76 10.63
N ARG A 22 -0.77 -8.53 11.86
CA ARG A 22 -0.61 -7.25 12.54
C ARG A 22 -0.19 -7.45 13.99
N PHE A 23 0.71 -6.59 14.43
CA PHE A 23 1.16 -6.48 15.81
C PHE A 23 0.80 -5.09 16.32
N LYS A 24 0.19 -5.02 17.51
CA LYS A 24 -0.24 -3.73 18.08
C LYS A 24 1.00 -2.91 18.43
N TYR A 25 0.99 -1.63 18.04
CA TYR A 25 2.10 -0.71 18.26
C TYR A 25 1.66 0.48 19.10
N ASP A 26 2.63 1.14 19.73
CA ASP A 26 2.46 2.47 20.28
C ASP A 26 2.49 3.51 19.15
N PRO A 27 1.55 4.46 19.08
CA PRO A 27 1.63 5.59 18.14
C PRO A 27 2.96 6.36 18.20
N ASP A 28 3.62 6.44 19.36
CA ASP A 28 4.91 7.13 19.53
C ASP A 28 6.09 6.36 18.89
N ASP A 29 5.84 5.13 18.43
CA ASP A 29 6.81 4.29 17.72
C ASP A 29 6.44 4.07 16.23
N ALA A 30 5.45 4.79 15.71
CA ALA A 30 4.92 4.56 14.36
C ALA A 30 5.93 4.79 13.20
N ASP A 31 7.04 5.49 13.46
CA ASP A 31 8.08 5.82 12.48
C ASP A 31 9.34 4.94 12.57
N ARG A 32 9.34 3.94 13.47
CA ARG A 32 10.47 3.03 13.69
C ARG A 32 10.02 1.60 13.90
N ILE A 33 10.95 0.65 13.77
CA ILE A 33 10.71 -0.74 14.17
C ILE A 33 11.37 -0.95 15.54
N THR A 34 10.56 -1.25 16.54
CA THR A 34 11.01 -1.60 17.90
C THR A 34 11.63 -3.00 17.92
N PRO A 35 12.40 -3.37 18.97
CA PRO A 35 12.96 -4.72 19.10
C PRO A 35 11.91 -5.84 18.99
N ASP A 36 10.73 -5.68 19.59
CA ASP A 36 9.63 -6.64 19.46
C ASP A 36 9.05 -6.68 18.04
N GLY A 37 9.01 -5.52 17.36
CA GLY A 37 8.64 -5.45 15.95
C GLY A 37 9.60 -6.19 15.03
N HIS A 38 10.91 -6.11 15.29
CA HIS A 38 11.91 -6.88 14.56
C HIS A 38 11.64 -8.38 14.69
N LEU A 39 11.40 -8.87 15.91
CA LEU A 39 11.06 -10.28 16.15
C LEU A 39 9.78 -10.68 15.41
N PHE A 40 8.75 -9.84 15.46
CA PHE A 40 7.49 -10.09 14.73
C PHE A 40 7.70 -10.18 13.22
N VAL A 41 8.50 -9.28 12.63
CA VAL A 41 8.81 -9.31 11.19
C VAL A 41 9.57 -10.60 10.83
N ILE A 42 10.61 -10.94 11.58
CA ILE A 42 11.41 -12.15 11.35
C ILE A 42 10.52 -13.39 11.39
N GLU A 43 9.69 -13.50 12.42
CA GLU A 43 8.77 -14.63 12.62
C GLU A 43 7.82 -14.79 11.43
N ARG A 44 7.13 -13.72 10.99
CA ARG A 44 6.18 -13.78 9.88
C ARG A 44 6.86 -14.07 8.53
N LEU A 45 8.08 -13.58 8.32
CA LEU A 45 8.86 -13.88 7.12
C LEU A 45 9.23 -15.37 7.06
N VAL A 46 9.70 -15.95 8.18
CA VAL A 46 10.06 -17.36 8.28
C VAL A 46 8.82 -18.26 8.14
N GLU A 47 7.74 -17.97 8.88
CA GLU A 47 6.51 -18.78 8.83
C GLU A 47 5.86 -18.80 7.45
N SER A 48 5.94 -17.70 6.71
CA SER A 48 5.44 -17.64 5.34
C SER A 48 6.29 -18.42 4.33
N GLY A 49 7.48 -18.89 4.72
CA GLY A 49 8.44 -19.51 3.81
C GLY A 49 9.04 -18.54 2.79
N THR A 50 8.97 -17.22 3.05
CA THR A 50 9.49 -16.20 2.13
C THR A 50 11.02 -16.24 2.05
N CYS A 51 11.69 -16.50 3.18
CA CYS A 51 13.15 -16.57 3.29
C CYS A 51 13.58 -17.45 4.47
N THR A 52 14.87 -17.77 4.53
CA THR A 52 15.46 -18.48 5.68
C THR A 52 15.52 -17.61 6.94
N PRO A 53 15.71 -18.18 8.14
CA PRO A 53 15.82 -17.40 9.38
C PRO A 53 16.94 -16.34 9.39
N ASP A 54 18.10 -16.64 8.80
CA ASP A 54 19.24 -15.70 8.76
C ASP A 54 19.00 -14.56 7.77
N GLU A 55 18.38 -14.87 6.63
CA GLU A 55 17.92 -13.85 5.68
C GLU A 55 16.82 -12.98 6.29
N ALA A 56 15.87 -13.56 7.02
CA ALA A 56 14.79 -12.83 7.67
C ALA A 56 15.35 -11.80 8.68
N ARG A 57 16.37 -12.19 9.47
CA ARG A 57 17.11 -11.28 10.36
C ARG A 57 17.76 -10.14 9.59
N THR A 58 18.51 -10.49 8.54
CA THR A 58 19.20 -9.50 7.70
C THR A 58 18.22 -8.52 7.05
N ILE A 59 17.07 -9.00 6.59
CA ILE A 59 16.00 -8.16 6.01
C ILE A 59 15.42 -7.25 7.08
N ALA A 60 15.04 -7.78 8.24
CA ALA A 60 14.46 -7.00 9.33
C ALA A 60 15.40 -5.88 9.79
N ASP A 61 16.70 -6.17 9.93
CA ASP A 61 17.73 -5.20 10.32
C ASP A 61 17.95 -4.11 9.27
N ALA A 62 17.65 -4.39 7.99
CA ALA A 62 17.76 -3.43 6.90
C ALA A 62 16.49 -2.60 6.67
N LEU A 63 15.39 -2.88 7.37
CA LEU A 63 14.14 -2.14 7.19
C LEU A 63 14.28 -0.71 7.72
N VAL A 64 13.99 0.23 6.82
CA VAL A 64 13.89 1.66 7.13
C VAL A 64 12.62 2.23 6.50
N PRO A 65 12.06 3.34 7.03
CA PRO A 65 11.00 4.06 6.37
C PRO A 65 11.46 4.52 4.98
N VAL A 66 10.68 4.18 3.94
CA VAL A 66 10.99 4.58 2.55
C VAL A 66 9.87 5.40 1.90
N MET A 67 8.62 5.18 2.34
CA MET A 67 7.48 5.92 1.84
C MET A 67 6.35 5.97 2.87
N ASP A 68 5.71 7.13 2.98
CA ASP A 68 4.46 7.36 3.68
C ASP A 68 3.28 7.26 2.68
N SER A 69 2.15 6.71 3.12
CA SER A 69 0.90 6.78 2.34
C SER A 69 -0.28 7.10 3.24
N THR A 70 -0.92 8.26 3.04
CA THR A 70 -2.14 8.67 3.76
C THR A 70 -3.36 8.66 2.84
N TYR A 71 -4.55 8.49 3.42
CA TYR A 71 -5.82 8.55 2.71
C TYR A 71 -6.99 8.68 3.70
N SER A 72 -8.12 9.18 3.21
CA SER A 72 -9.41 9.18 3.92
C SER A 72 -10.27 8.01 3.43
N ARG A 73 -10.60 7.07 4.33
CA ARG A 73 -11.37 5.86 4.01
C ARG A 73 -12.83 5.94 4.43
N THR A 74 -13.73 5.68 3.49
CA THR A 74 -15.13 5.32 3.78
C THR A 74 -15.33 3.83 3.56
N THR A 75 -15.99 3.14 4.49
CA THR A 75 -16.31 1.71 4.36
C THR A 75 -17.83 1.53 4.31
N LEU A 76 -18.33 0.89 3.27
CA LEU A 76 -19.72 0.46 3.15
C LEU A 76 -19.78 -1.04 3.42
N HIS A 77 -20.64 -1.42 4.37
CA HIS A 77 -20.97 -2.83 4.64
C HIS A 77 -22.28 -3.17 3.93
N LEU A 78 -22.27 -4.25 3.14
CA LEU A 78 -23.42 -4.77 2.41
C LEU A 78 -23.84 -6.09 3.09
N PRO A 79 -24.67 -6.03 4.14
CA PRO A 79 -24.91 -7.18 5.03
C PRO A 79 -25.60 -8.34 4.31
N HIS A 80 -26.47 -8.08 3.34
CA HIS A 80 -27.19 -9.11 2.59
C HIS A 80 -26.32 -9.87 1.58
N ASP A 81 -25.17 -9.31 1.23
CA ASP A 81 -24.25 -9.87 0.24
C ASP A 81 -22.96 -10.41 0.88
N GLU A 82 -22.86 -10.35 2.21
CA GLU A 82 -21.63 -10.61 2.97
C GLU A 82 -20.41 -9.87 2.37
N ALA A 83 -20.67 -8.67 1.84
CA ALA A 83 -19.71 -7.91 1.07
C ALA A 83 -19.38 -6.57 1.73
N ARG A 84 -18.26 -5.99 1.34
CA ARG A 84 -17.92 -4.61 1.69
C ARG A 84 -17.24 -3.89 0.54
N ALA A 85 -17.42 -2.58 0.52
CA ALA A 85 -16.68 -1.70 -0.36
C ALA A 85 -15.94 -0.66 0.46
N THR A 86 -14.66 -0.44 0.17
CA THR A 86 -13.88 0.65 0.74
C THR A 86 -13.52 1.66 -0.33
N PHE A 87 -13.65 2.94 0.01
CA PHE A 87 -13.33 4.07 -0.84
C PHE A 87 -12.21 4.86 -0.16
N ASP A 88 -11.01 4.78 -0.74
CA ASP A 88 -9.87 5.56 -0.28
C ASP A 88 -9.73 6.79 -1.17
N THR A 89 -9.89 7.94 -0.54
CA THR A 89 -9.86 9.26 -1.18
C THR A 89 -8.67 10.05 -0.64
N GLN A 90 -8.31 11.15 -1.31
CA GLN A 90 -7.21 12.04 -0.88
C GLN A 90 -5.89 11.29 -0.69
N LEU A 91 -5.62 10.29 -1.54
CA LEU A 91 -4.44 9.45 -1.42
C LEU A 91 -3.17 10.29 -1.61
N THR A 92 -2.25 10.24 -0.66
CA THR A 92 -0.92 10.82 -0.78
C THR A 92 0.16 9.74 -0.74
N TRP A 93 1.29 10.06 -1.34
CA TRP A 93 2.55 9.34 -1.15
C TRP A 93 3.67 10.34 -0.96
N ASP A 94 4.50 10.15 0.06
CA ASP A 94 5.69 10.95 0.33
C ASP A 94 6.91 10.06 0.55
N LEU A 95 8.05 10.39 -0.03
CA LEU A 95 9.28 9.61 0.13
C LEU A 95 10.04 10.02 1.39
N PHE A 96 10.72 9.04 1.97
CA PHE A 96 11.75 9.27 2.98
C PHE A 96 13.15 9.16 2.35
N GLY A 97 14.08 9.95 2.89
CA GLY A 97 15.50 9.88 2.57
C GLY A 97 16.18 8.73 3.32
N PRO A 98 17.44 8.41 2.98
CA PRO A 98 18.23 7.42 3.71
C PRO A 98 18.43 7.75 5.20
N ASP A 99 18.29 9.02 5.57
CA ASP A 99 18.34 9.51 6.94
C ASP A 99 17.00 9.41 7.69
N GLY A 100 15.98 8.79 7.07
CA GLY A 100 14.65 8.63 7.64
C GLY A 100 13.79 9.89 7.63
N LYS A 101 14.23 10.99 7.00
CA LYS A 101 13.46 12.23 6.94
C LYS A 101 12.59 12.30 5.70
N ARG A 102 11.40 12.89 5.83
CA ARG A 102 10.53 13.15 4.67
C ARG A 102 11.25 14.08 3.70
N LEU A 103 11.22 13.72 2.41
CA LEU A 103 11.86 14.51 1.35
C LEU A 103 10.95 15.62 0.79
N GLU A 104 9.67 15.67 1.20
CA GLU A 104 8.64 16.56 0.62
C GLU A 104 8.51 16.44 -0.90
N ARG A 105 8.95 15.31 -1.46
CA ARG A 105 8.91 14.96 -2.88
C ARG A 105 7.68 14.14 -3.27
N GLY A 106 6.65 14.18 -2.44
CA GLY A 106 5.44 13.39 -2.64
C GLY A 106 4.48 13.93 -3.68
N VAL A 107 3.37 13.20 -3.80
CA VAL A 107 2.26 13.49 -4.69
C VAL A 107 0.94 13.25 -3.98
N SER A 108 -0.01 14.15 -4.21
CA SER A 108 -1.40 13.99 -3.78
C SER A 108 -2.28 13.68 -4.98
N VAL A 109 -2.97 12.55 -4.93
CA VAL A 109 -3.86 12.04 -5.98
C VAL A 109 -5.31 12.39 -5.63
N GLY A 110 -5.60 13.69 -5.55
CA GLY A 110 -6.89 14.18 -5.06
C GLY A 110 -8.12 13.94 -5.96
N HIS A 111 -7.94 13.52 -7.22
CA HIS A 111 -9.04 13.34 -8.18
C HIS A 111 -9.42 11.89 -8.45
N LEU A 112 -8.75 10.94 -7.81
CA LEU A 112 -8.99 9.51 -8.00
C LEU A 112 -9.25 8.85 -6.66
N ASN A 113 -10.12 7.86 -6.70
CA ASN A 113 -10.43 7.04 -5.53
C ASN A 113 -9.91 5.62 -5.79
N VAL A 114 -9.28 5.03 -4.79
CA VAL A 114 -9.03 3.58 -4.82
C VAL A 114 -10.25 2.92 -4.21
N VAL A 115 -11.00 2.21 -5.05
CA VAL A 115 -12.17 1.45 -4.63
C VAL A 115 -11.81 -0.02 -4.58
N GLU A 116 -12.01 -0.64 -3.43
CA GLU A 116 -11.80 -2.08 -3.22
C GLU A 116 -13.13 -2.70 -2.77
N THR A 117 -13.63 -3.65 -3.57
CA THR A 117 -14.77 -4.50 -3.23
C THR A 117 -14.24 -5.84 -2.71
N LYS A 118 -14.79 -6.33 -1.60
CA LYS A 118 -14.51 -7.66 -1.07
C LYS A 118 -15.80 -8.43 -0.97
N ASN A 119 -15.86 -9.52 -1.73
CA ASN A 119 -17.03 -10.39 -1.81
C ASN A 119 -16.56 -11.85 -1.66
N PRO A 120 -17.41 -12.74 -1.13
CA PRO A 120 -17.05 -14.13 -0.87
C PRO A 120 -16.88 -15.00 -2.12
N SER A 121 -17.57 -14.69 -3.24
CA SER A 121 -17.52 -15.56 -4.44
C SER A 121 -17.93 -14.90 -5.76
N THR A 122 -18.91 -13.99 -5.76
CA THR A 122 -19.43 -13.35 -6.97
C THR A 122 -19.35 -11.81 -6.92
N ALA A 123 -19.55 -11.17 -8.06
CA ALA A 123 -19.65 -9.71 -8.14
C ALA A 123 -20.82 -9.17 -7.30
N SER A 124 -20.52 -8.26 -6.38
CA SER A 124 -21.48 -7.60 -5.50
C SER A 124 -22.33 -6.55 -6.25
N PRO A 125 -23.42 -6.05 -5.65
CA PRO A 125 -24.14 -4.89 -6.18
C PRO A 125 -23.23 -3.68 -6.45
N THR A 126 -22.22 -3.47 -5.60
CA THR A 126 -21.24 -2.39 -5.79
C THR A 126 -20.42 -2.60 -7.07
N ASP A 127 -19.95 -3.82 -7.34
CA ASP A 127 -19.21 -4.11 -8.58
C ASP A 127 -20.06 -3.82 -9.82
N ARG A 128 -21.31 -4.30 -9.82
CA ARG A 128 -22.24 -4.08 -10.94
C ARG A 128 -22.52 -2.60 -11.17
N LEU A 129 -22.71 -1.83 -10.10
CA LEU A 129 -22.89 -0.38 -10.18
C LEU A 129 -21.66 0.29 -10.79
N LEU A 130 -20.46 -0.02 -10.29
CA LEU A 130 -19.21 0.50 -10.83
C LEU A 130 -19.05 0.15 -12.31
N TRP A 131 -19.40 -1.08 -12.70
CA TRP A 131 -19.32 -1.52 -14.09
C TRP A 131 -20.33 -0.82 -14.99
N HIS A 132 -21.55 -0.58 -14.51
CA HIS A 132 -22.55 0.18 -15.24
C HIS A 132 -22.10 1.64 -15.47
N GLN A 133 -21.38 2.22 -14.52
CA GLN A 133 -20.76 3.56 -14.64
C GLN A 133 -19.45 3.56 -15.45
N GLY A 134 -19.09 2.44 -16.09
CA GLY A 134 -17.89 2.34 -16.93
C GLY A 134 -16.57 2.10 -16.18
N HIS A 135 -16.59 2.04 -14.85
CA HIS A 135 -15.40 1.66 -14.09
C HIS A 135 -15.12 0.16 -14.26
N ARG A 136 -13.86 -0.21 -14.46
CA ARG A 136 -13.44 -1.61 -14.61
C ARG A 136 -12.30 -1.91 -13.66
N PRO A 137 -12.18 -3.17 -13.18
CA PRO A 137 -11.10 -3.55 -12.28
C PRO A 137 -9.71 -3.17 -12.82
N ALA A 138 -8.86 -2.70 -11.93
CA ALA A 138 -7.47 -2.38 -12.20
C ALA A 138 -6.58 -2.99 -11.11
N ARG A 139 -5.39 -3.44 -11.48
CA ARG A 139 -4.40 -3.90 -10.49
C ARG A 139 -3.73 -2.70 -9.85
N ILE A 140 -3.73 -2.66 -8.53
CA ILE A 140 -3.06 -1.62 -7.77
C ILE A 140 -2.57 -2.17 -6.43
N SER A 141 -1.34 -1.80 -6.08
CA SER A 141 -0.85 -1.83 -4.71
C SER A 141 -0.49 -0.40 -4.34
N LYS A 142 -1.02 0.15 -3.25
CA LYS A 142 -0.71 1.52 -2.84
C LYS A 142 0.80 1.70 -2.67
N TYR A 143 1.44 0.76 -1.97
CA TYR A 143 2.88 0.77 -1.77
C TYR A 143 3.65 0.69 -3.10
N ALA A 144 3.45 -0.38 -3.87
CA ALA A 144 4.29 -0.62 -5.04
C ALA A 144 4.01 0.37 -6.19
N THR A 145 2.77 0.87 -6.30
CA THR A 145 2.42 1.91 -7.28
C THR A 145 3.02 3.26 -6.87
N GLY A 146 2.96 3.63 -5.59
CA GLY A 146 3.61 4.84 -5.06
C GLY A 146 5.12 4.81 -5.25
N MET A 147 5.78 3.70 -4.90
CA MET A 147 7.22 3.50 -5.11
C MET A 147 7.59 3.60 -6.59
N ALA A 148 6.86 2.94 -7.48
CA ALA A 148 7.11 3.03 -8.91
C ALA A 148 6.91 4.46 -9.44
N LEU A 149 5.85 5.15 -8.98
CA LEU A 149 5.50 6.52 -9.37
C LEU A 149 6.55 7.54 -8.95
N LEU A 150 7.04 7.44 -7.70
CA LEU A 150 7.92 8.43 -7.09
C LEU A 150 9.40 8.13 -7.31
N HIS A 151 9.79 6.87 -7.47
CA HIS A 151 11.18 6.47 -7.57
C HIS A 151 11.55 6.16 -9.03
N GLY A 152 11.96 7.17 -9.80
CA GLY A 152 12.13 7.09 -11.26
C GLY A 152 13.13 6.03 -11.76
N LYS A 153 14.03 5.54 -10.89
CA LYS A 153 14.97 4.44 -11.20
C LYS A 153 14.37 3.04 -11.01
N LEU A 154 13.22 2.91 -10.34
CA LEU A 154 12.59 1.62 -10.13
C LEU A 154 11.76 1.21 -11.37
N PRO A 155 11.80 -0.07 -11.77
CA PRO A 155 10.95 -0.55 -12.84
C PRO A 155 9.47 -0.50 -12.42
N THR A 156 8.61 -0.01 -13.30
CA THR A 156 7.17 0.11 -13.03
C THR A 156 6.43 -1.23 -13.14
N ASN A 157 7.01 -2.23 -13.83
CA ASN A 157 6.55 -3.62 -13.91
C ASN A 157 5.03 -3.73 -14.15
N ARG A 158 4.36 -4.61 -13.39
CA ARG A 158 2.90 -4.86 -13.43
C ARG A 158 2.03 -3.63 -13.14
N TRP A 159 2.60 -2.54 -12.63
CA TRP A 159 1.89 -1.30 -12.30
C TRP A 159 1.90 -0.28 -13.44
N ASN A 160 2.71 -0.51 -14.48
CA ASN A 160 2.88 0.40 -15.62
C ASN A 160 1.55 0.79 -16.28
N ARG A 161 0.62 -0.17 -16.43
CA ARG A 161 -0.69 0.09 -17.05
C ARG A 161 -1.52 1.08 -16.23
N THR A 162 -1.64 0.85 -14.93
CA THR A 162 -2.36 1.72 -13.99
C THR A 162 -1.70 3.10 -13.96
N ILE A 163 -0.37 3.15 -13.92
CA ILE A 163 0.38 4.41 -13.94
C ILE A 163 0.09 5.21 -15.22
N LYS A 164 0.22 4.59 -16.40
CA LYS A 164 0.04 5.30 -17.68
C LYS A 164 -1.41 5.72 -17.92
N ARG A 165 -2.37 4.84 -17.63
CA ARG A 165 -3.79 5.08 -17.91
C ARG A 165 -4.42 6.03 -16.91
N ASP A 166 -4.17 5.80 -15.62
CA ASP A 166 -4.94 6.44 -14.56
C ASP A 166 -4.11 7.55 -13.87
N LEU A 167 -2.77 7.38 -13.75
CA LEU A 167 -1.90 8.31 -13.03
C LEU A 167 -0.98 9.16 -13.92
N GLY A 168 -1.19 9.19 -15.25
CA GLY A 168 -0.25 9.80 -16.20
C GLY A 168 0.04 11.29 -15.96
N ARG A 169 -0.94 12.05 -15.45
CA ARG A 169 -0.77 13.45 -15.03
C ARG A 169 0.25 13.56 -13.89
N TYR A 170 0.08 12.73 -12.86
CA TYR A 170 0.92 12.71 -11.67
C TYR A 170 2.33 12.22 -11.98
N TRP A 171 2.45 11.22 -12.86
CA TRP A 171 3.75 10.74 -13.34
C TRP A 171 4.56 11.86 -13.99
N ARG A 172 3.95 12.62 -14.90
CA ARG A 172 4.62 13.77 -15.54
C ARG A 172 5.04 14.84 -14.53
N GLN A 173 4.15 15.17 -13.58
CA GLN A 173 4.45 16.13 -12.52
C GLN A 173 5.67 15.73 -11.70
N VAL A 174 5.77 14.45 -11.30
CA VAL A 174 6.91 13.93 -10.55
C VAL A 174 8.18 14.00 -11.38
N GLN A 175 8.15 13.57 -12.64
CA GLN A 175 9.31 13.60 -13.53
C GLN A 175 9.82 15.03 -13.76
N SER A 176 8.93 16.01 -13.98
CA SER A 176 9.32 17.41 -14.14
C SER A 176 10.01 17.97 -12.90
N ARG A 177 9.56 17.62 -11.69
CA ARG A 177 10.23 18.02 -10.44
C ARG A 177 11.60 17.38 -10.27
N GLN A 178 11.75 16.12 -10.70
CA GLN A 178 13.03 15.41 -10.63
C GLN A 178 14.09 15.96 -11.58
N LEU A 179 13.68 16.53 -12.72
CA LEU A 179 14.60 17.19 -13.65
C LEU A 179 14.99 18.60 -13.21
N ALA A 180 14.19 19.23 -12.33
CA ALA A 180 14.43 20.58 -11.83
C ALA A 180 15.25 20.62 -10.53
N ALA A 181 15.52 19.46 -9.92
CA ALA A 181 16.29 19.29 -8.68
C ALA A 181 17.67 18.70 -8.98
#